data_AF-A0A7H2PN73-F1
#
_entry.id   AF-A0A7H2PN73-F1
#
_cell.length_a   1.000
_cell.length_b   1.000
_cell.length_c   1.000
_cell.angle_alpha   90.00
_cell.angle_beta   90.00
_cell.angle_gamma   90.00
#
_symmetry.space_group_name_H-M   'P 1'
#
loop_
_entity.id
_entity.type
_entity.pdbx_description
1 polymer ?
#
loop_
_entity_poly.entity_id
_entity_poly.type
_entity_poly.pdbx_seq_one_letter_code
_entity_poly.pdbx_strand_id
1 'polypeptide(L)'
;MEKILGQPSRAKITLPLCFAIAIFEGFDLQSMGVAAPRMRAEFMLDNGQMAWAFSAAILGTLPGAILGGRFADIVGRKKILIFSILLFGIMSLLTAYAANFSLLLLIRFCTGLGMGGALPMMITLASEAVPDKYKGTAVSIMYSGIPFGGLLTSVVAMSLAGDAEWRHIFYIGGIAPILLIPLIMRFLPESNDYLQRKGQAQKTTPFLEVLFAKERRMSTIQLWVSFFCTLVVLYFLLNWLPLLMGAQGLSKLQANYVQMGYNVGGILGSILMGVLLDKLRMSFVIKLIYLGILFSLCCLAISPTVALLALSAVGCGLFIVGGQSALYGLAAMYYPTEMRGTGVGSAVAIGRIGSFAGPLMAGFLLSLGQSSTIVIGSSIPVILIAAISALLLVKKPKQPVHLVQSSGAR
;
A
#
# COMPACT_ATOMS: atom_id res chain seq x y z
N MET A 1 1.42 -30.14 11.57
CA MET A 1 0.81 -28.94 10.94
C MET A 1 -0.63 -28.67 11.44
N GLU A 2 -1.26 -29.60 12.15
CA GLU A 2 -2.69 -29.55 12.50
C GLU A 2 -3.01 -28.95 13.89
N LYS A 3 -1.99 -28.79 14.76
CA LYS A 3 -2.12 -28.17 16.10
C LYS A 3 -1.89 -26.64 16.12
N ILE A 4 -1.80 -26.00 14.95
CA ILE A 4 -1.31 -24.60 14.80
C ILE A 4 -2.43 -23.55 14.76
N LEU A 5 -3.70 -23.96 14.72
CA LEU A 5 -4.81 -23.03 14.46
C LEU A 5 -5.80 -23.05 15.63
N GLY A 6 -5.94 -21.93 16.33
CA GLY A 6 -7.19 -21.63 17.03
C GLY A 6 -8.31 -21.58 15.99
N GLN A 7 -9.33 -22.42 16.14
CA GLN A 7 -10.40 -22.66 15.16
C GLN A 7 -9.93 -22.66 13.69
N PRO A 8 -9.27 -23.75 13.20
CA PRO A 8 -8.70 -23.84 11.85
C PRO A 8 -9.64 -23.51 10.70
N SER A 9 -10.96 -23.61 10.89
CA SER A 9 -11.95 -23.25 9.88
C SER A 9 -12.00 -21.75 9.57
N ARG A 10 -11.81 -20.87 10.57
CA ARG A 10 -11.91 -19.42 10.36
C ARG A 10 -10.71 -18.87 9.61
N ALA A 11 -9.49 -19.24 9.98
CA ALA A 11 -8.27 -18.82 9.29
C ALA A 11 -8.28 -19.21 7.80
N LYS A 12 -8.71 -20.44 7.51
CA LYS A 12 -8.82 -20.99 6.15
C LYS A 12 -9.83 -20.25 5.27
N ILE A 13 -10.75 -19.49 5.85
CA ILE A 13 -11.78 -18.72 5.13
C ILE A 13 -11.42 -17.24 5.09
N THR A 14 -11.06 -16.64 6.23
CA THR A 14 -10.79 -15.20 6.34
C THR A 14 -9.57 -14.79 5.52
N LEU A 15 -8.46 -15.54 5.59
CA LEU A 15 -7.23 -15.15 4.91
C LEU A 15 -7.38 -15.13 3.38
N PRO A 16 -7.94 -16.16 2.71
CA PRO A 16 -8.17 -16.11 1.28
C PRO A 16 -9.11 -14.99 0.84
N LEU A 17 -10.15 -14.68 1.61
CA LEU A 17 -11.06 -13.58 1.31
C LEU A 17 -10.37 -12.22 1.43
N CYS A 18 -9.61 -11.97 2.50
CA CYS A 18 -8.83 -10.75 2.64
C CYS A 18 -7.75 -10.62 1.55
N PHE A 19 -7.12 -11.72 1.17
CA PHE A 19 -6.18 -11.76 0.05
C PHE A 19 -6.85 -11.43 -1.29
N ALA A 20 -8.04 -11.97 -1.56
CA ALA A 20 -8.82 -11.66 -2.76
C ALA A 20 -9.22 -10.18 -2.83
N ILE A 21 -9.63 -9.58 -1.70
CA ILE A 21 -9.93 -8.14 -1.65
C ILE A 21 -8.67 -7.32 -1.94
N ALA A 22 -7.52 -7.70 -1.36
CA ALA A 22 -6.24 -7.04 -1.62
C ALA A 22 -5.78 -7.17 -3.09
N ILE A 23 -6.10 -8.27 -3.77
CA ILE A 23 -5.91 -8.42 -5.22
C ILE A 23 -6.71 -7.36 -5.97
N PHE A 24 -7.99 -7.17 -5.66
CA PHE A 24 -8.81 -6.19 -6.34
C PHE A 24 -8.38 -4.74 -6.05
N GLU A 25 -7.95 -4.44 -4.82
CA GLU A 25 -7.35 -3.14 -4.47
C GLU A 25 -6.08 -2.89 -5.31
N GLY A 26 -5.17 -3.87 -5.38
CA GLY A 26 -3.95 -3.76 -6.17
C GLY A 26 -4.19 -3.67 -7.67
N PHE A 27 -5.23 -4.34 -8.16
CA PHE A 27 -5.66 -4.28 -9.54
C PHE A 27 -6.11 -2.86 -9.92
N ASP A 28 -6.97 -2.24 -9.11
CA ASP A 28 -7.47 -0.87 -9.34
C ASP A 28 -6.35 0.17 -9.18
N LEU A 29 -5.50 0.06 -8.14
CA LEU A 29 -4.38 0.98 -7.95
C LEU A 29 -3.44 1.05 -9.17
N GLN A 30 -3.26 -0.04 -9.89
CA GLN A 30 -2.37 -0.09 -11.06
C GLN A 30 -3.08 0.09 -12.40
N SER A 31 -4.40 -0.06 -12.42
CA SER A 31 -5.22 0.15 -13.62
C SER A 31 -5.00 1.53 -14.24
N MET A 32 -4.84 2.57 -13.41
CA MET A 32 -4.59 3.94 -13.88
C MET A 32 -3.24 4.05 -14.59
N GLY A 33 -2.16 3.53 -14.02
CA GLY A 33 -0.83 3.57 -14.63
C GLY A 33 -0.76 2.81 -15.96
N VAL A 34 -1.49 1.70 -16.07
CA VAL A 34 -1.55 0.90 -17.30
C VAL A 34 -2.48 1.53 -18.36
N ALA A 35 -3.61 2.11 -17.95
CA ALA A 35 -4.54 2.82 -18.84
C ALA A 35 -4.01 4.21 -19.28
N ALA A 36 -3.00 4.73 -18.57
CA ALA A 36 -2.48 6.09 -18.69
C ALA A 36 -2.21 6.55 -20.13
N PRO A 37 -1.52 5.79 -21.01
CA PRO A 37 -1.18 6.28 -22.34
C PRO A 37 -2.42 6.57 -23.20
N ARG A 38 -3.46 5.73 -23.09
CA ARG A 38 -4.72 5.91 -23.83
C ARG A 38 -5.59 6.99 -23.20
N MET A 39 -5.70 7.00 -21.87
CA MET A 39 -6.43 8.04 -21.15
C MET A 39 -5.86 9.43 -21.42
N ARG A 40 -4.53 9.55 -21.48
CA ARG A 40 -3.85 10.80 -21.85
C ARG A 40 -4.24 11.27 -23.25
N ALA A 41 -4.30 10.36 -24.22
CA ALA A 41 -4.67 10.69 -25.59
C ALA A 41 -6.15 11.08 -25.72
N GLU A 42 -7.06 10.36 -25.08
CA GLU A 42 -8.51 10.61 -25.16
C GLU A 42 -8.93 11.92 -24.50
N PHE A 43 -8.40 12.21 -23.31
CA PHE A 43 -8.73 13.44 -22.58
C PHE A 43 -7.74 14.60 -22.85
N MET A 44 -6.76 14.39 -23.72
CA MET A 44 -5.69 15.35 -24.04
C MET A 44 -4.97 15.87 -22.78
N LEU A 45 -4.59 14.96 -21.88
CA LEU A 45 -4.07 15.32 -20.56
C LEU A 45 -2.60 15.75 -20.61
N ASP A 46 -2.27 16.80 -19.87
CA ASP A 46 -0.88 17.17 -19.58
C ASP A 46 -0.24 16.33 -18.46
N ASN A 47 1.04 16.55 -18.18
CA ASN A 47 1.76 15.82 -17.12
C ASN A 47 1.23 16.09 -15.71
N GLY A 48 0.74 17.30 -15.42
CA GLY A 48 0.16 17.67 -14.13
C GLY A 48 -1.21 17.02 -13.92
N GLN A 49 -2.05 16.99 -14.95
CA GLN A 49 -3.34 16.32 -14.94
C GLN A 49 -3.19 14.81 -14.78
N MET A 50 -2.22 14.19 -15.47
CA MET A 50 -1.88 12.78 -15.25
C MET A 50 -1.46 12.52 -13.80
N ALA A 51 -0.68 13.43 -13.21
CA ALA A 51 -0.27 13.36 -11.81
C ALA A 51 -1.47 13.32 -10.87
N TRP A 52 -2.43 14.23 -11.07
CA TRP A 52 -3.67 14.27 -10.29
C TRP A 52 -4.53 13.03 -10.51
N ALA A 53 -4.60 12.49 -11.74
CA ALA A 53 -5.32 11.27 -12.04
C ALA A 53 -4.80 10.08 -11.23
N PHE A 54 -3.48 9.92 -11.14
CA PHE A 54 -2.84 8.87 -10.34
C PHE A 54 -3.00 9.08 -8.83
N SER A 55 -3.08 10.33 -8.39
CA SER A 55 -3.14 10.68 -6.96
C SER A 55 -4.56 10.74 -6.39
N ALA A 56 -5.60 10.94 -7.20
CA ALA A 56 -6.97 11.18 -6.73
C ALA A 56 -7.53 10.03 -5.87
N ALA A 57 -7.36 8.78 -6.31
CA ALA A 57 -7.80 7.62 -5.52
C ALA A 57 -6.97 7.45 -4.24
N ILE A 58 -5.67 7.71 -4.30
CA ILE A 58 -4.80 7.66 -3.11
C ILE A 58 -5.24 8.72 -2.09
N LEU A 59 -5.56 9.93 -2.54
CA LEU A 59 -6.08 11.01 -1.69
C LEU A 59 -7.38 10.58 -1.00
N GLY A 60 -8.30 9.94 -1.72
CA GLY A 60 -9.55 9.42 -1.17
C GLY A 60 -9.36 8.36 -0.07
N THR A 61 -8.27 7.59 -0.11
CA THR A 61 -8.00 6.55 0.90
C THR A 61 -7.77 7.13 2.30
N LEU A 62 -7.32 8.38 2.42
CA LEU A 62 -7.11 9.06 3.70
C LEU A 62 -8.41 9.24 4.50
N PRO A 63 -9.43 9.98 4.00
CA PRO A 63 -10.71 10.08 4.68
C PRO A 63 -11.43 8.72 4.74
N GLY A 64 -11.27 7.86 3.74
CA GLY A 64 -11.84 6.51 3.73
C GLY A 64 -11.39 5.67 4.94
N ALA A 65 -10.09 5.66 5.25
CA ALA A 65 -9.55 4.93 6.39
C ALA A 65 -10.03 5.49 7.75
N ILE A 66 -10.12 6.82 7.87
CA ILE A 66 -10.59 7.48 9.09
C ILE A 66 -12.07 7.19 9.33
N LEU A 67 -12.91 7.41 8.30
CA LEU A 67 -14.35 7.18 8.39
C LEU A 67 -14.65 5.68 8.56
N GLY A 68 -14.01 4.83 7.77
CA GLY A 68 -14.15 3.38 7.84
C GLY A 68 -13.82 2.85 9.23
N GLY A 69 -12.69 3.26 9.83
CA GLY A 69 -12.35 2.86 11.20
C GLY A 69 -13.40 3.28 12.23
N ARG A 70 -13.82 4.56 12.21
CA ARG A 70 -14.82 5.08 13.16
C ARG A 70 -16.17 4.39 13.04
N PHE A 71 -16.68 4.22 11.82
CA PHE A 71 -17.95 3.56 11.60
C PHE A 71 -17.89 2.06 11.85
N ALA A 72 -16.73 1.43 11.66
CA ALA A 72 -16.55 0.01 11.91
C ALA A 72 -16.69 -0.34 13.40
N ASP A 73 -16.21 0.55 14.27
CA ASP A 73 -16.35 0.38 15.72
C ASP A 73 -17.79 0.62 16.22
N ILE A 74 -18.64 1.28 15.43
CA ILE A 74 -20.07 1.51 15.75
C ILE A 74 -20.94 0.39 15.18
N VAL A 75 -20.84 0.17 13.87
CA VAL A 75 -21.79 -0.65 13.08
C VAL A 75 -21.34 -2.11 12.95
N GLY A 76 -20.04 -2.37 13.09
CA GLY A 76 -19.40 -3.66 12.87
C GLY A 76 -18.43 -3.64 11.69
N ARG A 77 -17.31 -4.35 11.84
CA ARG A 77 -16.18 -4.34 10.90
C ARG A 77 -16.55 -4.99 9.57
N LYS A 78 -17.28 -6.12 9.61
CA LYS A 78 -17.76 -6.82 8.41
C LYS A 78 -18.67 -5.95 7.56
N LYS A 79 -19.61 -5.21 8.18
CA LYS A 79 -20.58 -4.37 7.46
C LYS A 79 -19.89 -3.20 6.75
N ILE A 80 -18.96 -2.54 7.44
CA ILE A 80 -18.19 -1.45 6.83
C ILE A 80 -17.26 -1.95 5.72
N LEU A 81 -16.66 -3.14 5.87
CA LEU A 81 -15.90 -3.75 4.80
C LEU A 81 -16.76 -4.01 3.55
N ILE A 82 -17.95 -4.59 3.72
CA ILE A 82 -18.89 -4.81 2.60
C ILE A 82 -19.27 -3.50 1.91
N PHE A 83 -19.65 -2.47 2.68
CA PHE A 83 -19.99 -1.16 2.12
C PHE A 83 -18.81 -0.53 1.37
N SER A 84 -17.61 -0.63 1.94
CA SER A 84 -16.38 -0.11 1.34
C SER A 84 -16.08 -0.78 0.01
N ILE A 85 -16.23 -2.11 -0.09
CA ILE A 85 -16.05 -2.89 -1.33
C ILE A 85 -17.12 -2.54 -2.36
N LEU A 86 -18.37 -2.36 -1.94
CA LEU A 86 -19.46 -1.97 -2.83
C LEU A 86 -19.21 -0.58 -3.42
N LEU A 87 -18.86 0.40 -2.58
CA LEU A 87 -18.52 1.76 -3.02
C LEU A 87 -17.33 1.74 -3.97
N PHE A 88 -16.25 1.04 -3.60
CA PHE A 88 -15.07 0.83 -4.42
C PHE A 88 -15.43 0.26 -5.79
N GLY A 89 -16.18 -0.85 -5.84
CA GLY A 89 -16.54 -1.53 -7.08
C GLY A 89 -17.42 -0.67 -7.99
N ILE A 90 -18.46 -0.03 -7.45
CA ILE A 90 -19.35 0.84 -8.23
C ILE A 90 -18.57 2.04 -8.79
N MET A 91 -17.75 2.70 -7.98
CA MET A 91 -16.95 3.84 -8.44
C MET A 91 -15.89 3.43 -9.45
N SER A 92 -15.32 2.22 -9.33
CA SER A 92 -14.41 1.68 -10.34
C SER A 92 -15.13 1.52 -11.69
N LEU A 93 -16.36 0.97 -11.70
CA LEU A 93 -17.19 0.89 -12.92
C LEU A 93 -17.52 2.25 -13.51
N LEU A 94 -17.91 3.21 -12.67
CA LEU A 94 -18.29 4.55 -13.13
C LEU A 94 -17.15 5.27 -13.84
N THR A 95 -15.90 4.90 -13.58
CA THR A 95 -14.75 5.52 -14.26
C THR A 95 -14.68 5.16 -15.73
N ALA A 96 -15.16 4.00 -16.14
CA ALA A 96 -15.29 3.67 -17.55
C ALA A 96 -16.22 4.65 -18.31
N TYR A 97 -17.10 5.35 -17.58
CA TYR A 97 -18.06 6.32 -18.11
C TYR A 97 -17.68 7.78 -17.84
N ALA A 98 -16.47 8.05 -17.32
CA ALA A 98 -16.03 9.41 -17.07
C ALA A 98 -15.91 10.18 -18.40
N ALA A 99 -16.70 11.25 -18.55
CA ALA A 99 -16.75 12.03 -19.79
C ALA A 99 -15.73 13.19 -19.82
N ASN A 100 -15.19 13.58 -18.67
CA ASN A 100 -14.22 14.67 -18.56
C ASN A 100 -13.30 14.45 -17.35
N PHE A 101 -12.20 15.21 -17.31
CA PHE A 101 -11.16 15.08 -16.32
C PHE A 101 -11.64 15.35 -14.88
N SER A 102 -12.47 16.37 -14.66
CA SER A 102 -12.98 16.70 -13.31
C SER A 102 -13.86 15.58 -12.75
N LEU A 103 -14.75 15.02 -13.58
CA LEU A 103 -15.56 13.86 -13.20
C LEU A 103 -14.70 12.62 -12.92
N LEU A 104 -13.67 12.39 -13.75
CA LEU A 104 -12.70 11.31 -13.52
C LEU A 104 -12.04 11.44 -12.14
N LEU A 105 -11.57 12.63 -11.76
CA LEU A 105 -10.95 12.87 -10.45
C LEU A 105 -11.93 12.63 -9.29
N LEU A 106 -13.18 13.10 -9.43
CA LEU A 106 -14.20 12.92 -8.41
C LEU A 106 -14.52 11.44 -8.19
N ILE A 107 -14.77 10.69 -9.28
CA ILE A 107 -15.05 9.25 -9.20
C ILE A 107 -13.85 8.53 -8.58
N ARG A 108 -12.62 8.85 -9.01
CA ARG A 108 -11.40 8.28 -8.45
C ARG A 108 -11.23 8.55 -6.97
N PHE A 109 -11.49 9.77 -6.54
CA PHE A 109 -11.49 10.11 -5.11
C PHE A 109 -12.49 9.25 -4.34
N CYS A 110 -13.70 9.05 -4.87
CA CYS A 110 -14.71 8.17 -4.26
C CYS A 110 -14.31 6.68 -4.30
N THR A 111 -13.65 6.19 -5.36
CA THR A 111 -13.03 4.86 -5.42
C THR A 111 -12.03 4.70 -4.26
N GLY A 112 -11.19 5.72 -4.07
CA GLY A 112 -10.26 5.84 -2.97
C GLY A 112 -10.89 5.76 -1.59
N LEU A 113 -12.03 6.45 -1.39
CA LEU A 113 -12.78 6.42 -0.14
C LEU A 113 -13.18 4.98 0.24
N GLY A 114 -13.66 4.22 -0.73
CA GLY A 114 -13.99 2.80 -0.56
C GLY A 114 -12.76 1.96 -0.22
N MET A 115 -11.68 2.07 -0.99
CA MET A 115 -10.43 1.34 -0.73
C MET A 115 -9.85 1.65 0.66
N GLY A 116 -9.86 2.93 1.06
CA GLY A 116 -9.38 3.37 2.36
C GLY A 116 -10.11 2.74 3.53
N GLY A 117 -11.42 2.58 3.44
CA GLY A 117 -12.23 1.94 4.49
C GLY A 117 -12.03 0.43 4.60
N ALA A 118 -11.66 -0.23 3.50
CA ALA A 118 -11.47 -1.68 3.45
C ALA A 118 -10.15 -2.13 4.13
N LEU A 119 -9.03 -1.45 3.86
CA LEU A 119 -7.70 -1.92 4.29
C LEU A 119 -7.55 -2.12 5.81
N PRO A 120 -7.95 -1.18 6.69
CA PRO A 120 -7.86 -1.38 8.13
C PRO A 120 -8.65 -2.61 8.58
N MET A 121 -9.83 -2.83 7.99
CA MET A 121 -10.69 -3.98 8.31
C MET A 121 -10.03 -5.29 7.89
N MET A 122 -9.40 -5.32 6.71
CA MET A 122 -8.66 -6.50 6.24
C MET A 122 -7.49 -6.85 7.18
N ILE A 123 -6.67 -5.86 7.57
CA ILE A 123 -5.54 -6.07 8.49
C ILE A 123 -6.04 -6.67 9.81
N THR A 124 -7.12 -6.09 10.35
CA THR A 124 -7.67 -6.54 11.62
C THR A 124 -8.27 -7.95 11.54
N LEU A 125 -9.11 -8.23 10.54
CA LEU A 125 -9.71 -9.55 10.37
C LEU A 125 -8.66 -10.63 10.07
N ALA A 126 -7.66 -10.34 9.24
CA ALA A 126 -6.58 -11.27 8.93
C ALA A 126 -5.73 -11.60 10.15
N SER A 127 -5.39 -10.59 10.98
CA SER A 127 -4.60 -10.80 12.18
C SER A 127 -5.38 -11.46 13.32
N GLU A 128 -6.70 -11.24 13.43
CA GLU A 128 -7.56 -11.95 14.39
C GLU A 128 -7.82 -13.41 14.02
N ALA A 129 -7.71 -13.75 12.74
CA ALA A 129 -7.95 -15.10 12.27
C ALA A 129 -6.83 -16.10 12.65
N VAL A 130 -5.69 -15.61 13.15
CA VAL A 130 -4.51 -16.42 13.45
C VAL A 130 -3.97 -16.17 14.88
N PRO A 131 -3.23 -17.12 15.47
CA PRO A 131 -2.54 -16.88 16.74
C PRO A 131 -1.53 -15.73 16.66
N ASP A 132 -1.22 -15.10 17.80
CA ASP A 132 -0.31 -13.94 17.90
C ASP A 132 1.02 -14.14 17.17
N LYS A 133 1.57 -15.36 17.24
CA LYS A 133 2.82 -15.75 16.57
C LYS A 133 2.79 -15.56 15.05
N TYR A 134 1.62 -15.66 14.42
CA TYR A 134 1.47 -15.66 12.95
C TYR A 134 0.82 -14.38 12.40
N LYS A 135 0.49 -13.40 13.26
CA LYS A 135 -0.17 -12.15 12.85
C LYS A 135 0.61 -11.40 11.77
N GLY A 136 1.93 -11.28 11.93
CA GLY A 136 2.79 -10.64 10.94
C GLY A 136 2.75 -11.35 9.59
N THR A 137 2.93 -12.67 9.58
CA THR A 137 2.87 -13.49 8.36
C THR A 137 1.51 -13.40 7.66
N ALA A 138 0.41 -13.46 8.41
CA ALA A 138 -0.95 -13.34 7.86
C ALA A 138 -1.18 -11.99 7.16
N VAL A 139 -0.75 -10.89 7.78
CA VAL A 139 -0.83 -9.56 7.18
C VAL A 139 0.07 -9.43 5.95
N SER A 140 1.29 -10.00 5.98
CA SER A 140 2.19 -9.99 4.82
C SER A 140 1.64 -10.80 3.63
N ILE A 141 1.06 -11.98 3.89
CA ILE A 141 0.40 -12.79 2.85
C ILE A 141 -0.78 -12.01 2.26
N MET A 142 -1.62 -11.40 3.10
CA MET A 142 -2.72 -10.57 2.62
C MET A 142 -2.22 -9.41 1.75
N TYR A 143 -1.19 -8.68 2.19
CA TYR A 143 -0.67 -7.51 1.48
C TYR A 143 0.04 -7.87 0.17
N SER A 144 0.58 -9.08 0.04
CA SER A 144 1.13 -9.57 -1.24
C SER A 144 0.06 -9.72 -2.33
N GLY A 145 -1.23 -9.69 -1.95
CA GLY A 145 -2.34 -9.59 -2.90
C GLY A 145 -2.29 -8.33 -3.74
N ILE A 146 -1.79 -7.20 -3.22
CA ILE A 146 -1.70 -5.92 -3.95
C ILE A 146 -0.81 -6.03 -5.20
N PRO A 147 0.48 -6.43 -5.11
CA PRO A 147 1.29 -6.60 -6.30
C PRO A 147 0.79 -7.76 -7.19
N PHE A 148 0.13 -8.77 -6.63
CA PHE A 148 -0.54 -9.80 -7.42
C PHE A 148 -1.67 -9.23 -8.29
N GLY A 149 -2.50 -8.34 -7.73
CA GLY A 149 -3.51 -7.59 -8.48
C GLY A 149 -2.91 -6.77 -9.61
N GLY A 150 -1.80 -6.08 -9.35
CA GLY A 150 -1.04 -5.38 -10.38
C GLY A 150 -0.55 -6.25 -11.53
N LEU A 151 -0.04 -7.43 -11.20
CA LEU A 151 0.37 -8.41 -12.20
C LEU A 151 -0.82 -8.82 -13.09
N LEU A 152 -1.99 -9.06 -12.49
CA LEU A 152 -3.22 -9.35 -13.23
C LEU A 152 -3.66 -8.17 -14.11
N THR A 153 -3.55 -6.93 -13.62
CA THR A 153 -3.83 -5.73 -14.43
C THR A 153 -2.96 -5.69 -15.69
N SER A 154 -1.66 -5.96 -15.56
CA SER A 154 -0.74 -5.99 -16.71
C SER A 154 -1.09 -7.12 -17.69
N VAL A 155 -1.45 -8.31 -17.20
CA VAL A 155 -1.88 -9.44 -18.05
C VAL A 155 -3.16 -9.10 -18.80
N VAL A 156 -4.16 -8.57 -18.10
CA VAL A 156 -5.43 -8.13 -18.68
C VAL A 156 -5.21 -7.07 -19.76
N ALA A 157 -4.34 -6.10 -19.51
CA ALA A 157 -4.02 -5.06 -20.49
C ALA A 157 -3.30 -5.59 -21.74
N MET A 158 -2.53 -6.67 -21.64
CA MET A 158 -1.91 -7.33 -22.79
C MET A 158 -2.93 -8.11 -23.62
N SER A 159 -3.92 -8.75 -23.00
CA SER A 159 -4.98 -9.47 -23.72
C SER A 159 -5.95 -8.54 -24.43
N LEU A 160 -6.06 -7.30 -23.97
CA LEU A 160 -7.04 -6.31 -24.40
C LEU A 160 -6.46 -5.28 -25.41
N ALA A 161 -5.75 -5.75 -26.43
CA ALA A 161 -4.92 -4.91 -27.29
C ALA A 161 -5.66 -4.13 -28.41
N GLY A 162 -7.00 -4.20 -28.54
CA GLY A 162 -7.79 -3.48 -29.55
C GLY A 162 -8.25 -2.06 -29.15
N ASP A 163 -8.86 -1.34 -30.10
CA ASP A 163 -8.90 0.14 -30.15
C ASP A 163 -9.88 0.86 -29.19
N ALA A 164 -10.59 0.17 -28.29
CA ALA A 164 -11.51 0.78 -27.30
C ALA A 164 -11.21 0.44 -25.82
N GLU A 165 -10.03 -0.11 -25.53
CA GLU A 165 -9.98 -1.13 -24.48
C GLU A 165 -9.56 -0.72 -23.05
N TRP A 166 -9.13 0.51 -22.78
CA TRP A 166 -8.70 0.89 -21.41
C TRP A 166 -9.85 0.83 -20.38
N ARG A 167 -11.08 1.05 -20.83
CA ARG A 167 -12.30 0.98 -20.00
C ARG A 167 -12.59 -0.44 -19.49
N HIS A 168 -12.16 -1.48 -20.19
CA HIS A 168 -12.40 -2.88 -19.79
C HIS A 168 -11.66 -3.26 -18.51
N ILE A 169 -10.49 -2.66 -18.28
CA ILE A 169 -9.76 -2.82 -17.02
C ILE A 169 -10.67 -2.37 -15.86
N PHE A 170 -11.38 -1.25 -16.01
CA PHE A 170 -12.29 -0.75 -14.98
C PHE A 170 -13.59 -1.56 -14.84
N TYR A 171 -14.08 -2.19 -15.91
CA TYR A 171 -15.18 -3.16 -15.80
C TYR A 171 -14.79 -4.37 -14.95
N ILE A 172 -13.62 -4.95 -15.21
CA ILE A 172 -13.10 -6.07 -14.43
C ILE A 172 -12.84 -5.64 -12.98
N GLY A 173 -12.16 -4.50 -12.81
CA GLY A 173 -11.81 -3.92 -11.50
C GLY A 173 -13.03 -3.56 -10.65
N GLY A 174 -14.19 -3.29 -11.26
CA GLY A 174 -15.42 -2.98 -10.55
C GLY A 174 -16.37 -4.16 -10.34
N ILE A 175 -16.56 -5.02 -11.34
CA ILE A 175 -17.47 -6.19 -11.24
C ILE A 175 -16.90 -7.24 -10.29
N ALA A 176 -15.62 -7.58 -10.42
CA ALA A 176 -14.99 -8.65 -9.65
C ALA A 176 -15.09 -8.47 -8.11
N PRO A 177 -14.79 -7.28 -7.53
CA PRO A 177 -14.99 -7.07 -6.09
C PRO A 177 -16.46 -7.09 -5.66
N ILE A 178 -17.39 -6.63 -6.51
CA ILE A 178 -18.83 -6.71 -6.22
C ILE A 178 -19.30 -8.17 -6.16
N LEU A 179 -18.83 -9.01 -7.09
CA LEU A 179 -19.13 -10.45 -7.10
C LEU A 179 -18.55 -11.19 -5.88
N LEU A 180 -17.53 -10.63 -5.21
CA LEU A 180 -17.00 -11.18 -3.97
C LEU A 180 -17.90 -10.90 -2.75
N ILE A 181 -18.81 -9.90 -2.83
CA ILE A 181 -19.65 -9.49 -1.69
C ILE A 181 -20.54 -10.62 -1.15
N PRO A 182 -21.26 -11.42 -1.96
CA PRO A 182 -22.06 -12.55 -1.46
C PRO A 182 -21.23 -13.57 -0.68
N LEU A 183 -20.01 -13.85 -1.15
CA LEU A 183 -19.07 -14.75 -0.47
C LEU A 183 -18.64 -14.16 0.89
N ILE A 184 -18.33 -12.87 0.93
CA ILE A 184 -18.00 -12.16 2.18
C ILE A 184 -19.19 -12.17 3.15
N MET A 185 -20.40 -11.88 2.66
CA MET A 185 -21.63 -11.91 3.45
C MET A 185 -21.86 -13.29 4.07
N ARG A 186 -21.62 -14.36 3.32
CA ARG A 186 -21.87 -15.72 3.78
C ARG A 186 -20.78 -16.26 4.71
N PHE A 187 -19.50 -16.01 4.40
CA PHE A 187 -18.39 -16.76 5.00
C PHE A 187 -17.50 -15.93 5.92
N LEU A 188 -17.41 -14.61 5.74
CA LEU A 188 -16.55 -13.78 6.58
C LEU A 188 -17.19 -13.59 7.97
N PRO A 189 -16.53 -13.99 9.07
CA PRO A 189 -17.05 -13.76 10.41
C PRO A 189 -16.93 -12.28 10.80
N GLU A 190 -17.74 -11.85 11.76
CA GLU A 190 -17.53 -10.56 12.41
C GLU A 190 -16.31 -10.64 13.34
N SER A 191 -15.64 -9.50 13.53
CA SER A 191 -14.45 -9.41 14.38
C SER A 191 -14.76 -9.71 15.85
N ASN A 192 -13.94 -10.56 16.47
CA ASN A 192 -14.11 -10.92 17.88
C ASN A 192 -13.83 -9.73 18.79
N ASP A 193 -12.82 -8.90 18.47
CA ASP A 193 -12.51 -7.68 19.22
C ASP A 193 -13.68 -6.70 19.20
N TYR A 194 -14.33 -6.51 18.05
CA TYR A 194 -15.52 -5.66 17.97
C TYR A 194 -16.64 -6.19 18.88
N LEU A 195 -16.90 -7.49 18.85
CA LEU A 195 -17.92 -8.11 19.69
C LEU A 195 -17.62 -7.99 21.19
N GLN A 196 -16.34 -8.07 21.58
CA GLN A 196 -15.91 -7.92 22.98
C GLN A 196 -15.93 -6.47 23.47
N ARG A 197 -15.57 -5.51 22.61
CA ARG A 197 -15.53 -4.08 22.95
C ARG A 197 -16.90 -3.41 22.94
N LYS A 198 -17.89 -4.03 22.30
CA LYS A 198 -19.26 -3.52 22.26
C LYS A 198 -19.82 -3.36 23.69
N GLY A 199 -19.85 -2.13 24.19
CA GLY A 199 -20.35 -1.78 25.54
C GLY A 199 -19.29 -1.45 26.59
N GLN A 200 -17.99 -1.45 26.26
CA GLN A 200 -16.93 -1.04 27.19
C GLN A 200 -16.42 0.38 26.87
N ALA A 201 -16.40 1.27 27.87
CA ALA A 201 -15.81 2.59 27.75
C ALA A 201 -14.28 2.47 27.65
N GLN A 202 -13.70 2.85 26.50
CA GLN A 202 -12.27 2.77 26.29
C GLN A 202 -11.58 4.02 26.83
N LYS A 203 -10.69 3.85 27.82
CA LYS A 203 -9.77 4.91 28.22
C LYS A 203 -8.81 5.18 27.06
N THR A 204 -8.95 6.34 26.42
CA THR A 204 -8.04 6.80 25.38
C THR A 204 -6.97 7.67 26.00
N THR A 205 -5.70 7.27 25.88
CA THR A 205 -4.58 8.18 26.10
C THR A 205 -4.55 9.26 25.01
N PRO A 206 -4.27 10.53 25.34
CA PRO A 206 -4.18 11.59 24.36
C PRO A 206 -3.18 11.28 23.24
N PHE A 207 -3.57 11.53 21.98
CA PHE A 207 -2.77 11.25 20.78
C PHE A 207 -1.35 11.86 20.83
N LEU A 208 -1.24 13.11 21.29
CA LEU A 208 0.03 13.82 21.39
C LEU A 208 0.96 13.23 22.46
N GLU A 209 0.41 12.76 23.58
CA GLU A 209 1.18 12.16 24.67
C GLU A 209 1.78 10.81 24.24
N VAL A 210 1.02 10.03 23.48
CA VAL A 210 1.48 8.78 22.89
C VAL A 210 2.70 9.01 21.97
N LEU A 211 2.59 9.96 21.05
CA LEU A 211 3.55 10.11 19.94
C LEU A 211 4.75 11.00 20.27
N PHE A 212 4.55 12.04 21.08
CA PHE A 212 5.52 13.11 21.32
C PHE A 212 6.05 13.14 22.75
N ALA A 213 5.86 12.07 23.53
CA ALA A 213 6.62 11.85 24.76
C ALA A 213 8.12 12.03 24.52
N LYS A 214 8.82 12.65 25.48
CA LYS A 214 10.23 13.09 25.38
C LYS A 214 11.16 11.97 24.88
N GLU A 215 10.90 10.73 25.28
CA GLU A 215 11.68 9.54 24.93
C GLU A 215 11.44 9.03 23.50
N ARG A 216 10.27 9.30 22.92
CA ARG A 216 9.82 8.68 21.65
C ARG A 216 9.74 9.65 20.47
N ARG A 217 9.59 10.96 20.71
CA ARG A 217 9.40 11.98 19.65
C ARG A 217 10.33 11.80 18.45
N MET A 218 11.62 11.64 18.68
CA MET A 218 12.59 11.50 17.59
C MET A 218 12.41 10.18 16.82
N SER A 219 12.08 9.09 17.51
CA SER A 219 11.83 7.79 16.90
C SER A 219 10.55 7.81 16.07
N THR A 220 9.51 8.49 16.56
CA THR A 220 8.25 8.74 15.81
C THR A 220 8.53 9.49 14.52
N ILE A 221 9.27 10.60 14.57
CA ILE A 221 9.61 11.41 13.39
C ILE A 221 10.45 10.60 12.39
N GLN A 222 11.46 9.87 12.86
CA GLN A 222 12.31 9.03 12.00
C GLN A 222 11.49 7.94 11.28
N LEU A 223 10.54 7.32 11.98
CA LEU A 223 9.62 6.37 11.40
C LEU A 223 8.72 7.02 10.35
N TRP A 224 8.15 8.19 10.64
CA TRP A 224 7.28 8.93 9.73
C TRP A 224 8.01 9.34 8.45
N VAL A 225 9.23 9.87 8.56
CA VAL A 225 10.06 10.25 7.41
C VAL A 225 10.38 9.04 6.55
N SER A 226 10.76 7.92 7.18
CA SER A 226 11.03 6.66 6.47
C SER A 226 9.79 6.16 5.71
N PHE A 227 8.62 6.13 6.37
CA PHE A 227 7.35 5.76 5.74
C PHE A 227 6.97 6.68 4.58
N PHE A 228 7.02 7.99 4.80
CA PHE A 228 6.68 9.00 3.80
C PHE A 228 7.55 8.84 2.55
N CYS A 229 8.88 8.86 2.71
CA CYS A 229 9.82 8.81 1.60
C CYS A 229 9.77 7.47 0.85
N THR A 230 9.64 6.34 1.56
CA THR A 230 9.50 5.03 0.90
C THR A 230 8.20 4.94 0.10
N LEU A 231 7.09 5.48 0.62
CA LEU A 231 5.80 5.46 -0.07
C LEU A 231 5.71 6.46 -1.24
N VAL A 232 6.41 7.59 -1.16
CA VAL A 232 6.60 8.52 -2.30
C VAL A 232 7.14 7.73 -3.50
N VAL A 233 8.24 7.00 -3.31
CA VAL A 233 8.90 6.27 -4.40
C VAL A 233 8.09 5.04 -4.84
N LEU A 234 7.45 4.35 -3.90
CA LEU A 234 6.57 3.21 -4.20
C LEU A 234 5.46 3.64 -5.15
N TYR A 235 4.67 4.65 -4.78
CA TYR A 235 3.49 5.05 -5.56
C TYR A 235 3.86 5.84 -6.82
N PHE A 236 5.01 6.53 -6.82
CA PHE A 236 5.62 7.06 -8.03
C PHE A 236 5.84 5.96 -9.06
N LEU A 237 6.66 4.94 -8.75
CA LEU A 237 6.96 3.87 -9.70
C LEU A 237 5.71 3.07 -10.05
N LEU A 238 4.85 2.78 -9.07
CA LEU A 238 3.64 2.00 -9.29
C LEU A 238 2.71 2.59 -10.36
N ASN A 239 2.64 3.92 -10.47
CA ASN A 239 1.74 4.59 -11.43
C ASN A 239 2.45 5.13 -12.67
N TRP A 240 3.68 5.62 -12.54
CA TRP A 240 4.39 6.28 -13.64
C TRP A 240 5.26 5.35 -14.46
N LEU A 241 5.64 4.18 -13.95
CA LEU A 241 6.61 3.30 -14.61
C LEU A 241 6.21 2.94 -16.05
N PRO A 242 4.97 2.53 -16.39
CA PRO A 242 4.62 2.20 -17.78
C PRO A 242 4.74 3.42 -18.72
N LEU A 243 4.29 4.58 -18.25
CA LEU A 243 4.31 5.82 -19.03
C LEU A 243 5.75 6.33 -19.25
N LEU A 244 6.62 6.22 -18.23
CA LEU A 244 8.04 6.59 -18.32
C LEU A 244 8.80 5.69 -19.29
N MET A 245 8.49 4.39 -19.29
CA MET A 245 9.06 3.44 -20.27
C MET A 245 8.61 3.78 -21.69
N GLY A 246 7.32 4.10 -21.88
CA GLY A 246 6.81 4.56 -23.18
C GLY A 246 7.50 5.84 -23.67
N ALA A 247 7.76 6.80 -22.76
CA ALA A 247 8.50 8.01 -23.07
C ALA A 247 9.99 7.78 -23.43
N GLN A 248 10.57 6.65 -23.03
CA GLN A 248 11.90 6.20 -23.47
C GLN A 248 11.87 5.49 -24.84
N GLY A 249 10.71 5.40 -25.49
CA GLY A 249 10.55 4.78 -26.81
C GLY A 249 10.20 3.29 -26.77
N LEU A 250 9.95 2.70 -25.59
CA LEU A 250 9.51 1.30 -25.50
C LEU A 250 8.08 1.15 -26.02
N SER A 251 7.81 0.01 -26.65
CA SER A 251 6.44 -0.35 -27.04
C SER A 251 5.55 -0.56 -25.81
N LYS A 252 4.23 -0.46 -25.97
CA LYS A 252 3.26 -0.72 -24.88
C LYS A 252 3.48 -2.10 -24.24
N LEU A 253 3.78 -3.11 -25.06
CA LEU A 253 4.07 -4.47 -24.60
C LEU A 253 5.36 -4.52 -23.75
N GLN A 254 6.42 -3.85 -24.19
CA GLN A 254 7.69 -3.78 -23.47
C GLN A 254 7.55 -3.05 -22.13
N ALA A 255 6.85 -1.90 -22.12
CA ALA A 255 6.56 -1.17 -20.88
C ALA A 255 5.76 -2.02 -19.88
N ASN A 256 4.80 -2.81 -20.37
CA ASN A 256 4.05 -3.75 -19.55
C ASN A 256 4.94 -4.86 -18.96
N TYR A 257 5.91 -5.40 -19.71
CA TYR A 257 6.85 -6.38 -19.14
C TYR A 257 7.68 -5.81 -17.97
N VAL A 258 8.08 -4.53 -18.06
CA VAL A 258 8.78 -3.85 -16.95
C VAL A 258 7.87 -3.72 -15.73
N GLN A 259 6.60 -3.35 -15.93
CA GLN A 259 5.60 -3.29 -14.83
C GLN A 259 5.32 -4.66 -14.21
N MET A 260 5.23 -5.72 -15.03
CA MET A 260 5.08 -7.09 -14.53
C MET A 260 6.29 -7.48 -13.68
N GLY A 261 7.51 -7.15 -14.12
CA GLY A 261 8.73 -7.34 -13.34
C GLY A 261 8.63 -6.69 -11.96
N TYR A 262 8.20 -5.42 -11.89
CA TYR A 262 7.96 -4.72 -10.62
C TYR A 262 6.99 -5.48 -9.70
N ASN A 263 5.87 -5.98 -10.23
CA ASN A 263 4.88 -6.72 -9.45
C ASN A 263 5.39 -8.10 -8.98
N VAL A 264 6.08 -8.85 -9.84
CA VAL A 264 6.72 -10.12 -9.47
C VAL A 264 7.71 -9.90 -8.34
N GLY A 265 8.55 -8.87 -8.47
CA GLY A 265 9.44 -8.42 -7.41
C GLY A 265 8.69 -8.14 -6.11
N GLY A 266 7.60 -7.39 -6.17
CA GLY A 266 6.79 -7.04 -5.00
C GLY A 266 6.17 -8.24 -4.28
N ILE A 267 5.67 -9.23 -5.02
CA ILE A 267 5.16 -10.48 -4.45
C ILE A 267 6.28 -11.20 -3.70
N LEU A 268 7.42 -11.43 -4.36
CA LEU A 268 8.58 -12.11 -3.75
C LEU A 268 9.10 -11.34 -2.54
N GLY A 269 9.24 -10.01 -2.65
CA GLY A 269 9.76 -9.13 -1.62
C GLY A 269 8.89 -9.09 -0.36
N SER A 270 7.57 -9.00 -0.52
CA SER A 270 6.63 -8.96 0.62
C SER A 270 6.71 -10.21 1.50
N ILE A 271 6.95 -11.38 0.89
CA ILE A 271 7.13 -12.66 1.59
C ILE A 271 8.55 -12.79 2.13
N LEU A 272 9.56 -12.58 1.27
CA LEU A 272 10.97 -12.77 1.60
C LEU A 272 11.40 -11.85 2.74
N MET A 273 11.10 -10.55 2.66
CA MET A 273 11.49 -9.59 3.71
C MET A 273 10.76 -9.86 5.03
N GLY A 274 9.51 -10.33 4.98
CA GLY A 274 8.79 -10.79 6.17
C GLY A 274 9.53 -11.93 6.88
N VAL A 275 9.96 -12.95 6.13
CA VAL A 275 10.73 -14.09 6.69
C VAL A 275 12.12 -13.66 7.18
N LEU A 276 12.80 -12.78 6.45
CA LEU A 276 14.12 -12.28 6.84
C LEU A 276 14.06 -11.48 8.15
N LEU A 277 12.98 -10.73 8.39
CA LEU A 277 12.78 -10.01 9.65
C LEU A 277 12.65 -10.92 10.87
N ASP A 278 12.07 -12.11 10.69
CA ASP A 278 11.92 -13.08 11.77
C ASP A 278 13.23 -13.82 12.09
N LYS A 279 14.11 -13.97 11.08
CA LYS A 279 15.34 -14.78 11.19
C LYS A 279 16.61 -13.98 11.41
N LEU A 280 16.67 -12.74 10.93
CA LEU A 280 17.88 -11.91 10.93
C LEU A 280 17.72 -10.69 11.84
N ARG A 281 18.85 -10.07 12.19
CA ARG A 281 18.83 -8.81 12.94
C ARG A 281 18.18 -7.71 12.10
N MET A 282 17.18 -7.02 12.67
CA MET A 282 16.44 -5.92 12.02
C MET A 282 17.37 -4.87 11.36
N SER A 283 18.49 -4.50 12.01
CA SER A 283 19.45 -3.54 11.44
C SER A 283 20.06 -4.02 10.12
N PHE A 284 20.32 -5.32 10.00
CA PHE A 284 20.86 -5.90 8.77
C PHE A 284 19.80 -5.89 7.66
N VAL A 285 18.56 -6.29 7.98
CA VAL A 285 17.47 -6.33 7.01
C VAL A 285 17.16 -4.93 6.46
N ILE A 286 17.13 -3.90 7.32
CA ILE A 286 16.91 -2.51 6.87
C ILE A 286 18.04 -2.01 5.95
N LYS A 287 19.32 -2.34 6.24
CA LYS A 287 20.42 -2.01 5.32
C LYS A 287 20.26 -2.69 3.97
N LEU A 288 19.93 -3.98 3.98
CA LEU A 288 19.74 -4.79 2.78
C LEU A 288 18.60 -4.22 1.92
N ILE A 289 17.48 -3.86 2.54
CA ILE A 289 16.35 -3.21 1.87
C ILE A 289 16.81 -1.94 1.17
N TYR A 290 17.35 -0.96 1.91
CA TYR A 290 17.63 0.35 1.34
C TYR A 290 18.79 0.33 0.33
N LEU A 291 19.82 -0.49 0.54
CA LEU A 291 20.88 -0.69 -0.47
C LEU A 291 20.32 -1.35 -1.74
N GLY A 292 19.42 -2.33 -1.57
CA GLY A 292 18.75 -2.99 -2.69
C GLY A 292 17.86 -2.03 -3.48
N ILE A 293 17.11 -1.14 -2.82
CA ILE A 293 16.32 -0.09 -3.49
C ILE A 293 17.24 0.82 -4.31
N LEU A 294 18.30 1.35 -3.70
CA LEU A 294 19.23 2.28 -4.36
C LEU A 294 19.89 1.62 -5.58
N PHE A 295 20.41 0.41 -5.42
CA PHE A 295 21.01 -0.35 -6.52
C PHE A 295 20.02 -0.57 -7.66
N SER A 296 18.81 -1.04 -7.34
CA SER A 296 17.79 -1.32 -8.35
C SER A 296 17.31 -0.06 -9.08
N LEU A 297 17.18 1.08 -8.37
CA LEU A 297 16.84 2.37 -8.98
C LEU A 297 17.94 2.87 -9.93
N CYS A 298 19.21 2.77 -9.53
CA CYS A 298 20.34 3.12 -10.38
C CYS A 298 20.35 2.25 -11.65
N CYS A 299 20.20 0.93 -11.51
CA CYS A 299 20.11 0.01 -12.64
C CYS A 299 18.91 0.35 -13.54
N LEU A 300 17.73 0.64 -12.96
CA LEU A 300 16.54 1.00 -13.73
C LEU A 300 16.71 2.30 -14.52
N ALA A 301 17.45 3.27 -13.99
CA ALA A 301 17.68 4.56 -14.65
C ALA A 301 18.62 4.48 -15.86
N ILE A 302 19.60 3.56 -15.86
CA ILE A 302 20.66 3.47 -16.88
C ILE A 302 20.52 2.26 -17.81
N SER A 303 19.60 1.33 -17.54
CA SER A 303 19.50 0.08 -18.29
C SER A 303 19.12 0.30 -19.76
N PRO A 304 19.89 -0.22 -20.73
CA PRO A 304 19.65 0.02 -22.15
C PRO A 304 18.67 -0.97 -22.81
N THR A 305 18.42 -2.14 -22.19
CA THR A 305 17.58 -3.18 -22.77
C THR A 305 16.34 -3.45 -21.92
N VAL A 306 15.26 -3.88 -22.59
CA VAL A 306 13.99 -4.22 -21.92
C VAL A 306 14.17 -5.30 -20.86
N ALA A 307 15.03 -6.30 -21.12
CA ALA A 307 15.32 -7.37 -20.17
C ALA A 307 15.98 -6.84 -18.89
N LEU A 308 16.95 -5.92 -19.02
CA LEU A 308 17.61 -5.29 -17.87
C LEU A 308 16.68 -4.33 -17.13
N LEU A 309 15.83 -3.59 -17.84
CA LEU A 309 14.79 -2.76 -17.24
C LEU A 309 13.80 -3.61 -16.42
N ALA A 310 13.32 -4.73 -16.98
CA ALA A 310 12.42 -5.64 -16.29
C ALA A 310 13.09 -6.29 -15.06
N LEU A 311 14.35 -6.72 -15.16
CA LEU A 311 15.12 -7.26 -14.03
C LEU A 311 15.35 -6.20 -12.94
N SER A 312 15.68 -4.97 -13.33
CA SER A 312 15.83 -3.85 -12.40
C SER A 312 14.51 -3.53 -11.72
N ALA A 313 13.39 -3.59 -12.45
CA ALA A 313 12.06 -3.42 -11.90
C ALA A 313 11.70 -4.53 -10.91
N VAL A 314 12.07 -5.79 -11.16
CA VAL A 314 11.97 -6.88 -10.16
C VAL A 314 12.73 -6.53 -8.89
N GLY A 315 13.96 -6.01 -9.00
CA GLY A 315 14.71 -5.52 -7.86
C GLY A 315 13.98 -4.41 -7.10
N CYS A 316 13.49 -3.39 -7.82
CA CYS A 316 12.71 -2.30 -7.24
C CYS A 316 11.48 -2.84 -6.50
N GLY A 317 10.69 -3.71 -7.12
CA GLY A 317 9.52 -4.33 -6.47
C GLY A 317 9.90 -5.09 -5.20
N LEU A 318 10.93 -5.93 -5.29
CA LEU A 318 11.40 -6.78 -4.19
C LEU A 318 11.81 -5.96 -2.97
N PHE A 319 12.59 -4.90 -3.16
CA PHE A 319 13.09 -4.10 -2.05
C PHE A 319 12.14 -2.97 -1.64
N ILE A 320 11.38 -2.35 -2.54
CA ILE A 320 10.44 -1.27 -2.19
C ILE A 320 9.19 -1.83 -1.53
N VAL A 321 8.50 -2.78 -2.16
CA VAL A 321 7.27 -3.38 -1.61
C VAL A 321 7.61 -4.27 -0.41
N GLY A 322 8.68 -5.07 -0.51
CA GLY A 322 9.19 -5.85 0.61
C GLY A 322 9.68 -4.98 1.77
N GLY A 323 10.35 -3.87 1.46
CA GLY A 323 10.80 -2.89 2.45
C GLY A 323 9.64 -2.24 3.18
N GLN A 324 8.56 -1.93 2.47
CA GLN A 324 7.34 -1.40 3.08
C GLN A 324 6.71 -2.39 4.07
N SER A 325 6.67 -3.68 3.72
CA SER A 325 6.26 -4.75 4.65
C SER A 325 7.12 -4.74 5.92
N ALA A 326 8.44 -4.59 5.77
CA ALA A 326 9.36 -4.56 6.88
C ALA A 326 9.20 -3.32 7.79
N LEU A 327 8.87 -2.17 7.20
CA LEU A 327 8.58 -0.93 7.95
C LEU A 327 7.32 -1.06 8.81
N TYR A 328 6.28 -1.79 8.36
CA TYR A 328 5.11 -2.09 9.20
C TYR A 328 5.50 -2.93 10.43
N GLY A 329 6.35 -3.95 10.24
CA GLY A 329 6.89 -4.76 11.34
C GLY A 329 7.74 -3.92 12.31
N LEU A 330 8.59 -3.04 11.78
CA LEU A 330 9.40 -2.11 12.56
C LEU A 330 8.53 -1.20 13.44
N ALA A 331 7.50 -0.58 12.85
CA ALA A 331 6.57 0.28 13.57
C ALA A 331 5.91 -0.45 14.75
N ALA A 332 5.49 -1.71 14.55
CA ALA A 332 4.85 -2.50 15.60
C ALA A 332 5.79 -2.80 16.79
N MET A 333 7.10 -2.91 16.57
CA MET A 333 8.07 -3.19 17.63
C MET A 333 8.47 -1.97 18.46
N TYR A 334 8.37 -0.75 17.91
CA TYR A 334 8.78 0.48 18.60
C TYR A 334 7.72 1.03 19.55
N TYR A 335 6.45 0.74 19.30
CA TYR A 335 5.37 1.20 20.16
C TYR A 335 4.91 0.10 21.13
N PRO A 336 4.80 0.40 22.45
CA PRO A 336 4.20 -0.49 23.43
C PRO A 336 2.80 -0.92 23.03
N THR A 337 2.38 -2.12 23.43
CA THR A 337 1.12 -2.75 23.00
C THR A 337 -0.10 -1.85 23.18
N GLU A 338 -0.18 -1.14 24.32
CA GLU A 338 -1.31 -0.25 24.68
C GLU A 338 -1.48 0.94 23.73
N MET A 339 -0.41 1.37 23.07
CA MET A 339 -0.35 2.57 22.25
C MET A 339 0.14 2.31 20.83
N ARG A 340 0.34 1.03 20.49
CA ARG A 340 0.80 0.56 19.17
C ARG A 340 -0.15 0.95 18.05
N GLY A 341 -1.45 0.90 18.30
CA GLY A 341 -2.47 1.30 17.32
C GLY A 341 -2.28 2.74 16.86
N THR A 342 -2.15 3.68 17.81
CA THR A 342 -1.93 5.11 17.54
C THR A 342 -0.56 5.36 16.89
N GLY A 343 0.49 4.72 17.40
CA GLY A 343 1.85 4.83 16.88
C GLY A 343 1.98 4.38 15.42
N VAL A 344 1.62 3.12 15.15
CA VAL A 344 1.64 2.53 13.81
C VAL A 344 0.67 3.29 12.90
N GLY A 345 -0.57 3.53 13.33
CA GLY A 345 -1.59 4.22 12.56
C GLY A 345 -1.16 5.61 12.08
N SER A 346 -0.49 6.38 12.94
CA SER A 346 0.04 7.70 12.56
C SER A 346 1.14 7.61 11.50
N ALA A 347 2.05 6.63 11.60
CA ALA A 347 3.10 6.41 10.61
C ALA A 347 2.51 6.00 9.25
N VAL A 348 1.48 5.15 9.25
CA VAL A 348 0.75 4.78 8.02
C VAL A 348 0.04 5.98 7.42
N ALA A 349 -0.60 6.83 8.24
CA ALA A 349 -1.29 8.03 7.77
C ALA A 349 -0.33 9.03 7.10
N ILE A 350 0.80 9.32 7.74
CA ILE A 350 1.84 10.16 7.12
C ILE A 350 2.41 9.50 5.87
N GLY A 351 2.61 8.18 5.90
CA GLY A 351 2.98 7.40 4.73
C GLY A 351 2.03 7.59 3.55
N ARG A 352 0.71 7.57 3.78
CA ARG A 352 -0.32 7.77 2.76
C ARG A 352 -0.28 9.17 2.14
N ILE A 353 0.14 10.20 2.88
CA ILE A 353 0.43 11.53 2.31
C ILE A 353 1.61 11.41 1.32
N GLY A 354 2.63 10.62 1.66
CA GLY A 354 3.74 10.31 0.75
C GLY A 354 3.26 9.59 -0.52
N SER A 355 2.37 8.60 -0.38
CA SER A 355 1.73 7.91 -1.51
C SER A 355 1.03 8.87 -2.48
N PHE A 356 0.34 9.88 -1.93
CA PHE A 356 -0.34 10.92 -2.71
C PHE A 356 0.66 11.89 -3.37
N ALA A 357 1.72 12.26 -2.66
CA ALA A 357 2.75 13.19 -3.13
C ALA A 357 3.62 12.59 -4.25
N GLY A 358 3.89 11.28 -4.22
CA GLY A 358 4.77 10.61 -5.19
C GLY A 358 4.41 10.87 -6.66
N PRO A 359 3.20 10.52 -7.11
CA PRO A 359 2.80 10.80 -8.48
C PRO A 359 2.78 12.29 -8.83
N LEU A 360 2.42 13.17 -7.88
CA LEU A 360 2.45 14.63 -8.08
C LEU A 360 3.85 15.17 -8.31
N MET A 361 4.84 14.73 -7.53
CA MET A 361 6.24 15.13 -7.68
C MET A 361 6.78 14.72 -9.05
N ALA A 362 6.46 13.51 -9.52
CA ALA A 362 6.88 13.04 -10.83
C ALA A 362 6.23 13.83 -11.97
N GLY A 363 4.92 14.09 -11.89
CA GLY A 363 4.22 14.92 -12.86
C GLY A 363 4.77 16.35 -12.92
N PHE A 364 5.13 16.92 -11.76
CA PHE A 364 5.79 18.22 -11.70
C PHE A 364 7.15 18.21 -12.40
N LEU A 365 8.02 17.24 -12.13
CA LEU A 365 9.32 17.14 -12.82
C LEU A 365 9.16 16.95 -14.34
N LEU A 366 8.20 16.13 -14.77
CA LEU A 366 7.89 15.96 -16.19
C LEU A 366 7.30 17.22 -16.82
N SER A 367 6.57 18.06 -16.07
CA SER A 367 6.08 19.35 -16.55
C SER A 367 7.21 20.37 -16.77
N LEU A 368 8.34 20.21 -16.07
CA LEU A 368 9.57 20.97 -16.29
C LEU A 368 10.40 20.44 -17.48
N GLY A 369 9.88 19.49 -18.26
CA GLY A 369 10.58 18.91 -19.42
C GLY A 369 11.73 17.96 -19.07
N GLN A 370 11.79 17.45 -17.83
CA GLN A 370 12.82 16.51 -17.43
C GLN A 370 12.64 15.14 -18.11
N SER A 371 13.75 14.47 -18.42
CA SER A 371 13.74 13.14 -19.05
C SER A 371 13.30 12.04 -18.07
N SER A 372 12.80 10.91 -18.57
CA SER A 372 12.40 9.78 -17.71
C SER A 372 13.52 9.30 -16.78
N THR A 373 14.76 9.34 -17.25
CA THR A 373 15.95 8.97 -16.46
C THR A 373 16.17 9.89 -15.28
N ILE A 374 16.03 11.21 -15.45
CA ILE A 374 16.18 12.18 -14.37
C ILE A 374 15.03 12.02 -13.35
N VAL A 375 13.81 11.81 -13.83
CA VAL A 375 12.62 11.62 -12.98
C VAL A 375 12.72 10.33 -12.15
N ILE A 376 13.25 9.23 -12.71
CA ILE A 376 13.55 8.03 -11.93
C ILE A 376 14.69 8.32 -10.93
N GLY A 377 15.75 8.99 -11.38
CA GLY A 377 16.91 9.36 -10.57
C GLY A 377 16.57 10.25 -9.36
N SER A 378 15.55 11.11 -9.46
CA SER A 378 15.11 11.94 -8.32
C SER A 378 14.56 11.13 -7.14
N SER A 379 14.25 9.84 -7.34
CA SER A 379 13.87 8.94 -6.25
C SER A 379 15.05 8.57 -5.35
N ILE A 380 16.29 8.62 -5.85
CA ILE A 380 17.51 8.26 -5.11
C ILE A 380 17.69 9.11 -3.83
N PRO A 381 17.70 10.46 -3.88
CA PRO A 381 17.82 11.27 -2.67
C PRO A 381 16.67 11.06 -1.68
N VAL A 382 15.44 10.82 -2.18
CA VAL A 382 14.28 10.50 -1.34
C VAL A 382 14.51 9.19 -0.57
N ILE A 383 15.03 8.16 -1.24
CA ILE A 383 15.38 6.89 -0.59
C ILE A 383 16.56 7.03 0.37
N LEU A 384 17.55 7.88 0.08
CA LEU A 384 18.65 8.14 1.02
C LEU A 384 18.14 8.74 2.33
N ILE A 385 17.20 9.70 2.26
CA ILE A 385 16.56 10.28 3.45
C ILE A 385 15.78 9.21 4.23
N ALA A 386 15.05 8.35 3.51
CA ALA A 386 14.33 7.22 4.13
C ALA A 386 15.29 6.25 4.84
N ALA A 387 16.39 5.90 4.19
CA ALA A 387 17.40 4.96 4.67
C ALA A 387 18.10 5.49 5.92
N ILE A 388 18.55 6.75 5.90
CA ILE A 388 19.17 7.40 7.05
C ILE A 388 18.21 7.40 8.24
N SER A 389 16.96 7.80 8.02
CA SER A 389 15.94 7.87 9.07
C SER A 389 15.67 6.49 9.68
N ALA A 390 15.49 5.45 8.85
CA ALA A 390 15.27 4.08 9.31
C ALA A 390 16.48 3.49 10.06
N LEU A 391 17.71 3.74 9.58
CA LEU A 391 18.92 3.25 10.24
C LEU A 391 19.19 3.94 11.57
N LEU A 392 18.92 5.25 11.67
CA LEU A 392 19.01 5.98 12.94
C LEU A 392 18.00 5.47 13.96
N LEU A 393 16.81 5.09 13.50
CA LEU A 393 15.79 4.48 14.35
C LEU A 393 16.31 3.17 14.96
N VAL A 394 16.79 2.24 14.12
CA VAL A 394 17.23 0.89 14.54
C VAL A 394 18.52 0.89 15.38
N LYS A 395 19.35 1.94 15.29
CA LYS A 395 20.55 2.09 16.13
C LYS A 395 20.25 2.41 17.60
N LYS A 396 19.06 2.93 17.93
CA LYS A 396 18.73 3.27 19.32
C LYS A 396 18.49 1.99 20.14
N PRO A 397 19.05 1.87 21.35
CA PRO A 397 18.78 0.74 22.23
C PRO A 397 17.28 0.63 22.50
N LYS A 398 16.74 -0.59 22.51
CA LYS A 398 15.38 -0.87 22.99
C LYS A 398 15.31 -0.45 24.46
N GLN A 399 14.79 0.74 24.75
CA GLN A 399 14.66 1.17 26.13
C GLN A 399 13.55 0.35 26.80
N PRO A 400 13.82 -0.33 27.92
CA PRO A 400 12.76 -0.95 28.71
C PRO A 400 11.87 0.18 29.23
N VAL A 401 10.60 0.16 28.83
CA VAL A 401 9.61 1.11 29.36
C VAL A 401 9.39 0.75 30.82
N HIS A 402 9.95 1.56 31.73
CA HIS A 402 9.54 1.53 33.12
C HIS A 402 8.06 1.93 33.15
N LEU A 403 7.20 0.97 33.50
CA LEU A 403 5.84 1.27 33.93
C LEU A 403 5.97 2.31 35.04
N VAL A 404 5.42 3.50 34.80
CA VAL A 404 5.23 4.51 35.85
C VAL A 404 4.34 3.85 36.89
N GLN A 405 4.97 3.25 37.91
CA GLN A 405 4.28 2.89 39.14
C GLN A 405 3.75 4.20 39.68
N SER A 406 2.43 4.32 39.75
CA SER A 406 1.74 5.39 40.45
C SER A 406 2.10 5.33 41.94
N SER A 407 3.23 5.92 42.33
CA SER A 407 3.53 6.27 43.72
C SER A 407 2.70 7.51 44.08
N GLY A 408 1.44 7.25 44.40
CA GLY A 408 0.46 8.25 44.82
C GLY A 408 -0.44 7.69 45.91
N ALA A 409 0.15 7.17 46.98
CA ALA A 409 -0.51 7.03 48.28
C ALA A 409 0.41 7.69 49.30
N ARG A 410 0.10 8.95 49.64
CA ARG A 410 0.42 9.53 50.94
C ARG A 410 -0.88 9.59 51.72
#